data_AF-A0A5J4PPK3-F1
#
_entry.id   AF-A0A5J4PPK3-F1
#
_cell.length_a   1.000
_cell.length_b   1.000
_cell.length_c   1.000
_cell.angle_alpha   90.00
_cell.angle_beta   90.00
_cell.angle_gamma   90.00
#
_symmetry.space_group_name_H-M   'P 1'
#
loop_
_entity.id
_entity.type
_entity.pdbx_description
1 polymer ?
#
loop_
_entity_poly.entity_id
_entity_poly.type
_entity_poly.pdbx_seq_one_letter_code
_entity_poly.pdbx_strand_id
1 'polypeptide(L)'
;MKRQNELWFLIQLVGDRTKSLGQSEPGDIINAILPLGNGFSMPQSPSEKLLLVGGGAGMAPMLFLGKQLSEAGYKPTFLLGMRNKKDLFLLDKFALY
;
A
#
# COMPACT_ATOMS: atom_id res chain seq x y z
N MET A 1 0.42 21.63 9.57
CA MET A 1 -0.42 20.49 9.11
C MET A 1 -0.75 19.62 10.31
N LYS A 2 -2.03 19.43 10.64
CA LYS A 2 -2.43 18.48 11.70
C LYS A 2 -1.97 17.09 11.27
N ARG A 3 -1.13 16.42 12.05
CA ARG A 3 -0.84 14.99 11.85
C ARG A 3 -2.11 14.23 12.22
N GLN A 4 -2.84 13.74 11.22
CA GLN A 4 -3.91 12.79 11.45
C GLN A 4 -3.25 11.47 11.86
N ASN A 5 -3.58 10.96 13.06
CA ASN A 5 -3.07 9.70 13.59
C ASN A 5 -3.83 8.53 12.95
N GLU A 6 -3.71 8.41 11.63
CA GLU A 6 -4.47 7.49 10.80
C GLU A 6 -3.56 6.44 10.16
N LEU A 7 -4.09 5.22 10.07
CA LEU A 7 -3.47 4.11 9.35
C LEU A 7 -4.47 3.56 8.35
N TRP A 8 -4.01 3.37 7.13
CA TRP A 8 -4.85 2.93 6.01
C TRP A 8 -4.45 1.52 5.60
N PHE A 9 -5.45 0.64 5.45
CA PHE A 9 -5.26 -0.73 4.97
C PHE A 9 -6.04 -0.92 3.68
N LEU A 10 -5.40 -1.54 2.68
CA LEU A 10 -6.10 -2.09 1.52
C LEU A 10 -6.26 -3.59 1.72
N ILE A 11 -7.50 -4.03 1.93
CA ILE A 11 -7.82 -5.41 2.30
C ILE A 11 -8.64 -6.06 1.19
N GLN A 12 -8.18 -7.22 0.72
CA GLN A 12 -8.98 -8.03 -0.19
C GLN A 12 -9.94 -8.93 0.60
N LEU A 13 -11.24 -8.81 0.33
CA LEU A 13 -12.30 -9.57 1.00
C LEU A 13 -12.42 -10.99 0.43
N VAL A 14 -11.54 -11.89 0.85
CA VAL A 14 -11.46 -13.26 0.31
C VAL A 14 -12.11 -14.33 1.19
N GLY A 15 -12.16 -14.12 2.50
CA GLY A 15 -12.69 -15.09 3.47
C GLY A 15 -13.54 -14.44 4.56
N ASP A 16 -14.18 -15.26 5.39
CA ASP A 16 -15.20 -14.81 6.36
C ASP A 16 -14.66 -13.78 7.35
N ARG A 17 -13.41 -13.94 7.80
CA ARG A 17 -12.74 -12.97 8.68
C ARG A 17 -12.54 -11.61 8.02
N THR A 18 -12.02 -11.59 6.78
CA THR A 18 -11.84 -10.34 6.03
C THR A 18 -13.18 -9.70 5.70
N LYS A 19 -14.22 -10.49 5.40
CA LYS A 19 -15.58 -9.99 5.15
C LYS A 19 -16.19 -9.36 6.41
N SER A 20 -16.02 -9.99 7.56
CA SER A 20 -16.46 -9.43 8.85
C SER A 20 -15.73 -8.12 9.16
N LEU A 21 -14.42 -8.03 8.92
CA LEU A 21 -13.68 -6.78 9.05
C LEU A 21 -14.16 -5.70 8.06
N GLY A 22 -14.55 -6.09 6.85
CA GLY A 22 -15.11 -5.19 5.84
C GLY A 22 -16.51 -4.67 6.16
N GLN A 23 -17.16 -5.18 7.22
CA GLN A 23 -18.46 -4.71 7.71
C GLN A 23 -18.33 -3.75 8.90
N SER A 24 -17.11 -3.47 9.37
CA SER A 24 -16.90 -2.52 10.47
C SER A 24 -17.30 -1.10 10.09
N GLU A 25 -17.89 -0.39 11.05
CA GLU A 25 -18.41 0.97 10.88
C GLU A 25 -17.57 2.00 11.65
N PRO A 26 -17.65 3.30 11.28
CA PRO A 26 -17.00 4.35 12.03
C PRO A 26 -17.41 4.33 13.51
N GLY A 27 -16.42 4.25 14.40
CA GLY A 27 -16.63 4.14 15.85
C GLY A 27 -16.37 2.73 16.40
N ASP A 28 -16.33 1.71 15.54
CA ASP A 28 -15.95 0.36 15.95
C ASP A 28 -14.50 0.31 16.44
N ILE A 29 -14.28 -0.53 17.46
CA ILE A 29 -12.95 -0.76 18.02
C ILE A 29 -12.33 -1.99 17.36
N ILE A 30 -11.22 -1.77 16.65
CA ILE A 30 -10.42 -2.84 16.04
C ILE A 30 -9.15 -3.05 16.86
N ASN A 31 -8.99 -4.26 17.41
CA ASN A 31 -7.75 -4.65 18.06
C ASN A 31 -6.67 -4.90 17.01
N ALA A 32 -5.50 -4.28 17.19
CA ALA A 32 -4.40 -4.39 16.25
C ALA A 32 -3.06 -4.48 16.96
N ILE A 33 -2.14 -5.29 16.42
CA ILE A 33 -0.76 -5.43 16.88
C ILE A 33 0.14 -4.89 15.76
N LEU A 34 0.88 -3.83 16.04
CA LEU A 34 1.70 -3.12 15.07
C LEU A 34 2.80 -2.28 15.77
N PRO A 35 3.94 -2.03 15.10
CA PRO A 35 4.34 -2.59 13.80
C PRO A 35 4.83 -4.04 13.93
N LEU A 36 4.78 -4.80 12.83
CA LEU A 36 5.27 -6.18 12.76
C LEU A 36 6.18 -6.36 11.54
N GLY A 37 7.22 -7.19 11.70
CA GLY A 37 8.16 -7.53 10.63
C GLY A 37 9.22 -6.47 10.36
N ASN A 38 10.05 -6.73 9.35
CA ASN A 38 11.05 -5.80 8.84
C ASN A 38 10.52 -5.13 7.57
N GLY A 39 10.70 -3.80 7.46
CA GLY A 39 10.31 -3.04 6.27
C GLY A 39 11.27 -3.25 5.09
N PHE A 40 10.99 -2.55 3.99
CA PHE A 40 11.88 -2.49 2.85
C PHE A 40 13.14 -1.67 3.16
N SER A 41 14.28 -2.10 2.65
CA SER A 41 15.50 -1.30 2.67
C SER A 41 15.38 -0.14 1.69
N MET A 42 15.89 1.03 2.10
CA MET A 42 15.94 2.20 1.21
C MET A 42 17.16 2.09 0.27
N PRO A 43 17.01 2.51 -1.00
CA PRO A 43 18.12 2.61 -1.95
C PRO A 43 19.16 3.63 -1.50
N GLN A 44 20.40 3.47 -1.95
CA GLN A 44 21.53 4.27 -1.47
C GLN A 44 21.70 5.57 -2.26
N SER A 45 21.28 5.60 -3.53
CA SER A 45 21.41 6.77 -4.40
C SER A 45 20.12 7.10 -5.16
N PRO A 46 19.70 8.38 -5.23
CA PRO A 46 18.59 8.83 -6.06
C PRO A 46 18.73 8.52 -7.57
N SER A 47 19.94 8.22 -8.04
CA SER A 47 20.18 7.84 -9.44
C SER A 47 19.78 6.40 -9.77
N GLU A 48 19.49 5.58 -8.76
CA GLU A 48 19.07 4.20 -8.96
C GLU A 48 17.70 4.13 -9.64
N LYS A 49 17.59 3.27 -10.66
CA LYS A 49 16.31 3.00 -11.32
C LYS A 49 15.55 1.96 -10.51
N LEU A 50 14.48 2.40 -9.84
CA LEU A 50 13.69 1.55 -8.97
C LEU A 50 12.49 0.98 -9.72
N LEU A 51 12.33 -0.34 -9.70
CA LEU A 51 11.16 -1.02 -10.23
C LEU A 51 10.41 -1.69 -9.09
N LEU A 52 9.19 -1.22 -8.83
CA LEU A 52 8.30 -1.76 -7.80
C LEU A 52 7.28 -2.68 -8.49
N VAL A 53 7.42 -3.98 -8.25
CA VAL A 53 6.56 -5.00 -8.85
C VAL A 53 5.54 -5.45 -7.81
N GLY A 54 4.25 -5.27 -8.12
CA GLY A 54 3.16 -5.64 -7.21
C GLY A 54 2.03 -6.34 -7.93
N GLY A 55 1.36 -7.27 -7.25
CA GLY A 55 0.16 -7.90 -7.76
C GLY A 55 -0.74 -8.43 -6.65
N GLY A 56 -2.04 -8.49 -6.92
CA GLY A 56 -3.05 -8.80 -5.90
C GLY A 56 -2.99 -7.84 -4.71
N ALA A 57 -3.11 -8.40 -3.51
CA ALA A 57 -2.91 -7.67 -2.26
C ALA A 57 -1.48 -7.06 -2.13
N GLY A 58 -0.49 -7.60 -2.85
CA GLY A 58 0.88 -7.10 -2.87
C GLY A 58 1.03 -5.70 -3.48
N MET A 59 -0.01 -5.17 -4.13
CA MET A 59 -0.03 -3.76 -4.57
C MET A 59 -0.04 -2.78 -3.39
N ALA A 60 -0.69 -3.12 -2.27
CA ALA A 60 -0.83 -2.23 -1.11
C ALA A 60 0.54 -1.76 -0.55
N PRO A 61 1.49 -2.65 -0.22
CA PRO A 61 2.81 -2.22 0.25
C PRO A 61 3.60 -1.47 -0.82
N MET A 62 3.39 -1.75 -2.12
CA MET A 62 4.07 -1.04 -3.20
C MET A 62 3.62 0.42 -3.29
N LEU A 63 2.33 0.70 -3.11
CA LEU A 63 1.85 2.09 -3.08
C LEU A 63 2.49 2.88 -1.94
N PHE A 64 2.58 2.27 -0.75
CA PHE A 64 3.23 2.89 0.40
C PHE A 64 4.73 3.13 0.16
N LEU A 65 5.46 2.11 -0.31
CA LEU A 65 6.88 2.22 -0.60
C LEU A 65 7.16 3.28 -1.67
N GLY A 66 6.39 3.28 -2.77
CA GLY A 66 6.55 4.23 -3.86
C GLY A 66 6.29 5.67 -3.42
N LYS A 67 5.28 5.89 -2.56
CA LYS A 67 5.08 7.19 -1.89
C LYS A 67 6.31 7.61 -1.09
N GLN A 68 6.81 6.73 -0.21
CA GLN A 68 7.99 7.04 0.63
C GLN A 68 9.24 7.33 -0.21
N LEU A 69 9.44 6.59 -1.30
CA LEU A 69 10.53 6.82 -2.24
C LEU A 69 10.39 8.16 -2.98
N SER A 70 9.18 8.47 -3.46
CA SER A 70 8.90 9.75 -4.13
C SER A 70 9.09 10.95 -3.21
N GLU A 71 8.60 10.86 -1.96
CA GLU A 71 8.83 11.87 -0.90
C GLU A 71 10.32 12.03 -0.56
N ALA A 72 11.12 10.98 -0.71
CA ALA A 72 12.56 11.01 -0.53
C ALA A 72 13.35 11.44 -1.79
N GLY A 73 12.66 11.81 -2.88
CA GLY A 73 13.27 12.35 -4.10
C GLY A 73 13.64 11.30 -5.16
N TYR A 74 13.25 10.04 -4.97
CA TYR A 74 13.43 8.97 -5.96
C TYR A 74 12.29 8.96 -6.97
N LYS A 75 12.49 8.29 -8.11
CA LYS A 75 11.48 8.16 -9.18
C LYS A 75 11.19 6.69 -9.46
N PRO A 76 10.35 6.03 -8.63
CA PRO A 76 10.02 4.63 -8.84
C PRO A 76 9.17 4.43 -10.09
N THR A 77 9.40 3.30 -10.78
CA THR A 77 8.49 2.81 -11.82
C THR A 77 7.68 1.66 -11.25
N PHE A 78 6.37 1.66 -11.44
CA PHE A 78 5.50 0.57 -11.01
C PHE A 78 5.23 -0.41 -12.14
N LEU A 79 5.29 -1.70 -11.82
CA LEU A 79 4.78 -2.78 -12.65
C LEU A 79 3.70 -3.53 -11.86
N LEU A 80 2.45 -3.34 -12.24
CA LEU A 80 1.28 -3.81 -11.49
C LEU A 80 0.57 -4.91 -12.27
N GLY A 81 0.40 -6.08 -11.66
CA GLY A 81 -0.25 -7.25 -12.27
C GLY A 81 -1.48 -7.70 -11.50
N MET A 82 -2.62 -7.83 -12.19
CA MET A 82 -3.87 -8.33 -11.60
C MET A 82 -4.51 -9.41 -12.47
N ARG A 83 -5.35 -10.25 -11.85
CA ARG A 83 -6.07 -11.34 -12.56
C ARG A 83 -7.03 -10.78 -13.62
N ASN A 84 -7.75 -9.70 -13.30
CA ASN A 84 -8.65 -9.03 -14.23
C ASN A 84 -8.56 -7.51 -14.09
N LYS A 85 -8.98 -6.79 -15.13
CA LYS A 85 -8.98 -5.31 -15.17
C LYS A 85 -9.76 -4.68 -14.00
N LYS A 86 -10.89 -5.28 -13.62
CA LYS A 86 -11.73 -4.81 -12.50
C LYS A 86 -11.04 -4.86 -11.14
N ASP A 87 -9.99 -5.67 -11.02
CA ASP A 87 -9.26 -5.86 -9.78
C ASP A 87 -8.08 -4.86 -9.69
N LEU A 88 -7.87 -4.00 -10.70
CA LEU A 88 -6.91 -2.88 -10.64
C LEU A 88 -7.53 -1.71 -9.86
N PHE A 89 -7.17 -1.60 -8.58
CA PHE A 89 -7.62 -0.51 -7.71
C PHE A 89 -6.52 0.55 -7.53
N LEU A 90 -6.94 1.77 -7.19
CA LEU A 90 -6.07 2.88 -6.79
C LEU A 90 -5.04 3.32 -7.83
N LEU A 91 -5.24 3.03 -9.12
CA LEU A 91 -4.32 3.44 -10.19
C LEU A 91 -4.02 4.94 -10.16
N ASP A 92 -5.03 5.78 -9.86
CA ASP A 92 -4.85 7.22 -9.73
C ASP A 92 -3.88 7.60 -8.59
N LYS A 93 -3.81 6.79 -7.52
CA LYS A 93 -2.86 6.99 -6.42
C LYS A 93 -1.44 6.58 -6.82
N PHE A 94 -1.30 5.49 -7.59
CA PHE A 94 0.01 5.08 -8.11
C PHE A 94 0.58 6.10 -9.08
N ALA A 95 -0.26 6.73 -9.90
CA ALA A 95 0.16 7.76 -10.86
C ALA A 95 0.71 9.06 -10.21
N LEU A 96 0.55 9.22 -8.88
CA LEU A 96 1.08 10.37 -8.15
C LEU A 96 2.57 10.24 -7.79
N TYR A 97 3.13 9.02 -7.85
CA TYR A 97 4.47 8.70 -7.34
C TYR A 97 5.34 8.09 -8.43
#